data_AF-A0A925BMZ9-F1
#
_entry.id   AF-A0A925BMZ9-F1
#
_cell.length_a   1.000
_cell.length_b   1.000
_cell.length_c   1.000
_cell.angle_alpha   90.00
_cell.angle_beta   90.00
_cell.angle_gamma   90.00
#
_symmetry.space_group_name_H-M   'P 1'
#
loop_
_entity.id
_entity.type
_entity.pdbx_description
1 polymer ?
#
loop_
_entity_poly.entity_id
_entity_poly.type
_entity_poly.pdbx_seq_one_letter_code
_entity_poly.pdbx_strand_id
1 'polypeptide(L)'
;AGYRKGLLHFYHNTVIIQADQDQRFNTRLFELNTNDESVDLRNNVVFVTPSTPGAVPTTLSLMTSFGKATLGTNWLSDGWQISTAYGGFLGTISGINSQLTNLANDPGLVDFAHGDLRPAAISAISDQAVSLHKDVSRLFPVTRQIAAGTTDEARVRRSSKADLGAFESNGTSSLGPLVSPPTLNPNGSFRLDQHSYSVREDAARLTITVWRVGGANGTVAVNYDVSADSAQIGSDFRAASGRLTFRPREIKKTFSIPLVNDSVAETTESFGVRLFDATGGATLADEGAVVWLHDNEAATFQFARSAATVNESSGGLEIDFTRLGDLRATVSVNVTVLSQTAQPNLDFGLPAASITLNPGEAFGRIWVSIADDSDHEPTETFQLQLTTRGDKKSLSALRSVAIEILDEDL
;
A
#
# COMPACT_ATOMS: atom_id res chain seq x y z
N ALA A 1 18.39 11.51 0.19
CA ALA A 1 18.30 10.04 0.36
C ALA A 1 17.10 9.77 1.25
N GLY A 2 16.03 9.17 0.70
CA GLY A 2 14.80 8.92 1.46
C GLY A 2 14.94 7.68 2.34
N TYR A 3 14.68 7.83 3.63
CA TYR A 3 14.59 6.72 4.57
C TYR A 3 13.42 5.82 4.17
N ARG A 4 13.68 4.54 3.86
CA ARG A 4 12.61 3.55 3.65
C ARG A 4 12.22 2.99 5.02
N LYS A 5 10.92 2.86 5.27
CA LYS A 5 10.35 2.20 6.45
C LYS A 5 9.35 1.15 6.00
N GLY A 6 9.32 0.01 6.67
CA GLY A 6 8.28 -1.00 6.44
C GLY A 6 8.79 -2.43 6.27
N LEU A 7 7.83 -3.31 5.98
CA LEU A 7 8.03 -4.75 5.83
C LEU A 7 8.00 -5.15 4.35
N LEU A 8 9.07 -5.75 3.87
CA LEU A 8 9.13 -6.41 2.57
C LEU A 8 8.75 -7.89 2.73
N HIS A 9 7.81 -8.36 1.91
CA HIS A 9 7.45 -9.78 1.81
C HIS A 9 8.17 -10.41 0.61
N PHE A 10 9.04 -11.39 0.87
CA PHE A 10 9.79 -12.09 -0.18
C PHE A 10 9.45 -13.58 -0.13
N TYR A 11 8.47 -14.00 -0.94
CA TYR A 11 7.90 -15.35 -0.90
C TYR A 11 7.87 -16.06 -2.25
N HIS A 12 8.09 -17.38 -2.25
CA HIS A 12 7.99 -18.27 -3.42
C HIS A 12 8.89 -17.86 -4.60
N ASN A 13 10.09 -17.35 -4.33
CA ASN A 13 11.03 -16.97 -5.37
C ASN A 13 12.07 -18.06 -5.60
N THR A 14 12.54 -18.14 -6.85
CA THR A 14 13.85 -18.72 -7.14
C THR A 14 14.83 -17.63 -7.46
N VAL A 15 15.99 -17.65 -6.80
CA VAL A 15 17.07 -16.70 -7.02
C VAL A 15 18.35 -17.48 -7.34
N ILE A 16 18.96 -17.19 -8.49
CA ILE A 16 20.28 -17.71 -8.86
C ILE A 16 21.25 -16.54 -8.83
N ILE A 17 22.29 -16.65 -8.01
CA ILE A 17 23.32 -15.63 -7.88
C ILE A 17 24.62 -16.17 -8.46
N GLN A 18 25.15 -15.49 -9.49
CA GLN A 18 26.45 -15.78 -10.04
C GLN A 18 27.50 -14.95 -9.32
N ALA A 19 28.44 -15.60 -8.64
CA ALA A 19 29.46 -14.94 -7.84
C ALA A 19 30.86 -15.50 -8.12
N ASP A 20 31.85 -14.61 -8.14
CA ASP A 20 33.25 -14.99 -8.22
C ASP A 20 33.77 -15.39 -6.82
N GLN A 21 34.75 -16.29 -6.79
CA GLN A 21 35.45 -16.68 -5.56
C GLN A 21 36.24 -15.52 -4.96
N ASP A 22 36.52 -14.45 -5.70
CA ASP A 22 37.15 -13.24 -5.14
C ASP A 22 36.12 -12.24 -4.56
N GLN A 23 34.83 -12.44 -4.83
CA GLN A 23 33.74 -11.59 -4.36
C GLN A 23 32.99 -12.17 -3.15
N ARG A 24 33.66 -13.00 -2.33
CA ARG A 24 33.10 -13.66 -1.13
C ARG A 24 32.35 -12.69 -0.18
N PHE A 25 32.59 -11.39 -0.25
CA PHE A 25 31.99 -10.39 0.65
C PHE A 25 30.92 -9.47 -0.01
N ASN A 26 30.65 -9.64 -1.31
CA ASN A 26 29.76 -8.75 -2.08
C ASN A 26 28.45 -9.42 -2.52
N THR A 27 28.33 -10.73 -2.36
CA THR A 27 27.08 -11.44 -2.68
C THR A 27 26.06 -11.21 -1.56
N ARG A 28 25.11 -10.29 -1.80
CA ARG A 28 24.10 -9.87 -0.83
C ARG A 28 22.71 -10.15 -1.38
N LEU A 29 21.88 -10.83 -0.61
CA LEU A 29 20.48 -11.04 -1.01
C LEU A 29 19.63 -9.79 -0.71
N PHE A 30 19.84 -9.16 0.46
CA PHE A 30 19.22 -7.89 0.83
C PHE A 30 20.24 -6.91 1.39
N GLU A 31 19.98 -5.62 1.15
CA GLU A 31 20.66 -4.52 1.80
C GLU A 31 19.61 -3.69 2.55
N LEU A 32 19.51 -3.91 3.86
CA LEU A 32 18.69 -3.09 4.74
C LEU A 32 19.59 -2.10 5.48
N ASN A 33 19.24 -0.83 5.39
CA ASN A 33 20.08 0.30 5.78
C ASN A 33 19.62 0.99 7.06
N THR A 34 18.44 0.63 7.61
CA THR A 34 17.90 1.22 8.84
C THR A 34 17.25 0.18 9.76
N ASN A 35 17.10 0.51 11.03
CA ASN A 35 16.39 -0.35 12.01
C ASN A 35 14.87 -0.45 11.76
N ASP A 36 14.34 0.44 10.93
CA ASP A 36 12.92 0.51 10.57
C ASP A 36 12.59 -0.28 9.30
N GLU A 37 13.59 -0.90 8.66
CA GLU A 37 13.42 -1.79 7.54
C GLU A 37 13.35 -3.24 8.02
N SER A 38 12.36 -3.99 7.53
CA SER A 38 12.16 -5.39 7.86
C SER A 38 11.88 -6.22 6.62
N VAL A 39 12.27 -7.48 6.63
CA VAL A 39 11.96 -8.45 5.57
C VAL A 39 11.46 -9.76 6.17
N ASP A 40 10.40 -10.32 5.60
CA ASP A 40 9.90 -11.66 5.90
C ASP A 40 10.12 -12.57 4.68
N LEU A 41 10.84 -13.67 4.91
CA LEU A 41 11.40 -14.56 3.90
C LEU A 41 10.89 -15.98 4.09
N ARG A 42 10.07 -16.45 3.16
CA ARG A 42 9.47 -17.79 3.23
C ARG A 42 9.34 -18.41 1.86
N ASN A 43 9.54 -19.71 1.80
CA ASN A 43 9.35 -20.56 0.63
C ASN A 43 10.25 -20.19 -0.55
N ASN A 44 11.44 -19.64 -0.32
CA ASN A 44 12.35 -19.28 -1.41
C ASN A 44 13.41 -20.36 -1.61
N VAL A 45 13.84 -20.51 -2.86
CA VAL A 45 14.97 -21.35 -3.27
C VAL A 45 16.08 -20.42 -3.77
N VAL A 46 17.23 -20.41 -3.11
CA VAL A 46 18.32 -19.48 -3.42
C VAL A 46 19.63 -20.23 -3.64
N PHE A 47 20.19 -20.06 -4.83
CA PHE A 47 21.42 -20.70 -5.27
C PHE A 47 22.54 -19.70 -5.47
N VAL A 48 23.76 -20.12 -5.14
CA VAL A 48 24.99 -19.42 -5.53
C VAL A 48 25.79 -20.32 -6.45
N THR A 49 26.04 -19.83 -7.65
CA THR A 49 26.84 -20.52 -8.67
C THR A 49 28.11 -19.72 -8.95
N PRO A 50 29.24 -20.38 -9.24
CA PRO A 50 30.46 -19.68 -9.61
C PRO A 50 30.27 -18.90 -10.93
N SER A 51 30.77 -17.67 -10.98
CA SER A 51 30.92 -16.95 -12.26
C SER A 51 32.03 -17.54 -13.13
N THR A 52 33.01 -18.21 -12.50
CA THR A 52 34.17 -18.81 -13.15
C THR A 52 34.12 -20.33 -13.03
N PRO A 53 34.11 -21.10 -14.14
CA PRO A 53 34.05 -22.57 -14.08
C PRO A 53 35.14 -23.17 -13.18
N GLY A 54 34.73 -24.03 -12.23
CA GLY A 54 35.63 -24.68 -11.26
C GLY A 54 35.87 -23.89 -9.97
N ALA A 55 35.38 -22.65 -9.87
CA ALA A 55 35.37 -21.93 -8.61
C ALA A 55 34.29 -22.47 -7.66
N VAL A 56 34.53 -22.39 -6.36
CA VAL A 56 33.53 -22.71 -5.32
C VAL A 56 33.24 -21.43 -4.56
N PRO A 57 32.15 -20.70 -4.87
CA PRO A 57 31.81 -19.49 -4.14
C PRO A 57 31.40 -19.88 -2.73
N THR A 58 32.16 -19.46 -1.74
CA THR A 58 32.03 -19.98 -0.37
C THR A 58 31.11 -19.17 0.53
N THR A 59 30.44 -18.11 0.04
CA THR A 59 29.82 -17.14 0.94
C THR A 59 28.71 -16.30 0.30
N LEU A 60 27.54 -16.30 0.92
CA LEU A 60 26.40 -15.42 0.64
C LEU A 60 25.92 -14.83 1.96
N SER A 61 25.81 -13.50 2.01
CA SER A 61 25.27 -12.78 3.16
C SER A 61 23.80 -12.44 2.93
N LEU A 62 22.96 -12.71 3.93
CA LEU A 62 21.55 -12.32 3.88
C LEU A 62 21.36 -10.80 3.96
N MET A 63 22.16 -10.12 4.80
CA MET A 63 22.05 -8.69 5.13
C MET A 63 23.41 -8.09 5.51
N THR A 64 23.57 -6.76 5.46
CA THR A 64 24.88 -6.12 5.68
C THR A 64 24.93 -4.89 6.60
N SER A 65 23.82 -4.35 7.08
CA SER A 65 23.86 -3.13 7.93
C SER A 65 22.90 -3.16 9.12
N PHE A 66 21.61 -2.89 8.91
CA PHE A 66 20.59 -2.78 9.98
C PHE A 66 19.32 -3.58 9.64
N GLY A 67 18.30 -3.45 10.48
CA GLY A 67 16.94 -3.95 10.18
C GLY A 67 16.62 -5.31 10.78
N LYS A 68 15.52 -5.90 10.35
CA LYS A 68 15.01 -7.18 10.90
C LYS A 68 14.71 -8.17 9.80
N ALA A 69 15.17 -9.41 9.93
CA ALA A 69 14.76 -10.50 9.05
C ALA A 69 14.09 -11.64 9.85
N THR A 70 12.94 -12.07 9.35
CA THR A 70 12.28 -13.30 9.82
C THR A 70 12.36 -14.34 8.72
N LEU A 71 12.99 -15.47 9.00
CA LEU A 71 13.05 -16.59 8.06
C LEU A 71 12.04 -17.67 8.45
N GLY A 72 11.24 -18.11 7.48
CA GLY A 72 10.50 -19.37 7.55
C GLY A 72 11.27 -20.50 6.89
N THR A 73 10.55 -21.40 6.21
CA THR A 73 11.15 -22.47 5.40
C THR A 73 11.79 -21.89 4.15
N ASN A 74 13.09 -22.05 3.96
CA ASN A 74 13.80 -21.64 2.75
C ASN A 74 14.88 -22.68 2.40
N TRP A 75 15.20 -22.81 1.11
CA TRP A 75 16.21 -23.72 0.58
C TRP A 75 17.37 -22.92 0.04
N LEU A 76 18.52 -23.08 0.66
CA LEU A 76 19.69 -22.23 0.45
C LEU A 76 20.85 -23.12 0.02
N SER A 77 21.72 -22.67 -0.89
CA SER A 77 23.00 -23.36 -1.18
C SER A 77 23.77 -23.72 0.10
N ASP A 78 24.70 -24.66 0.02
CA ASP A 78 25.58 -24.95 1.16
C ASP A 78 26.57 -23.78 1.42
N GLY A 79 27.10 -23.68 2.64
CA GLY A 79 28.11 -22.67 3.01
C GLY A 79 27.59 -21.25 3.26
N TRP A 80 26.28 -21.08 3.51
CA TRP A 80 25.73 -19.77 3.88
C TRP A 80 26.28 -19.26 5.20
N GLN A 81 26.57 -17.97 5.23
CA GLN A 81 26.97 -17.28 6.46
C GLN A 81 25.96 -16.17 6.75
N ILE A 82 25.24 -16.34 7.85
CA ILE A 82 24.45 -15.25 8.42
C ILE A 82 25.47 -14.25 8.98
N SER A 83 25.30 -12.96 8.66
CA SER A 83 26.28 -11.87 8.82
C SER A 83 26.66 -11.53 10.27
N THR A 84 27.15 -12.50 11.03
CA THR A 84 27.64 -12.34 12.40
C THR A 84 29.12 -12.67 12.52
N ALA A 85 29.71 -13.37 11.54
CA ALA A 85 31.07 -13.86 11.65
C ALA A 85 32.17 -12.80 11.46
N TYR A 86 31.91 -11.68 10.73
CA TYR A 86 32.96 -10.71 10.38
C TYR A 86 32.53 -9.23 10.38
N GLY A 87 31.66 -8.84 11.31
CA GLY A 87 31.53 -7.45 11.78
C GLY A 87 30.56 -6.55 11.02
N GLY A 88 29.46 -6.18 11.67
CA GLY A 88 28.72 -4.95 11.32
C GLY A 88 27.19 -5.03 11.34
N PHE A 89 26.58 -6.22 11.38
CA PHE A 89 25.12 -6.30 11.45
C PHE A 89 24.62 -5.93 12.86
N LEU A 90 23.90 -4.81 12.94
CA LEU A 90 23.31 -4.30 14.20
C LEU A 90 21.81 -4.62 14.34
N GLY A 91 21.26 -5.38 13.38
CA GLY A 91 19.85 -5.76 13.35
C GLY A 91 19.55 -7.09 14.06
N THR A 92 18.36 -7.65 13.79
CA THR A 92 17.95 -8.96 14.31
C THR A 92 17.58 -9.94 13.19
N ILE A 93 17.95 -11.21 13.36
CA ILE A 93 17.57 -12.30 12.45
C ILE A 93 16.98 -13.43 13.30
N SER A 94 15.79 -13.89 12.93
CA SER A 94 15.08 -14.99 13.60
C SER A 94 14.68 -16.09 12.61
N GLY A 95 14.40 -17.30 13.11
CA GLY A 95 13.95 -18.42 12.27
C GLY A 95 15.05 -19.17 11.51
N ILE A 96 16.30 -19.08 11.98
CA ILE A 96 17.44 -19.75 11.35
C ILE A 96 17.34 -21.29 11.39
N ASN A 97 16.63 -21.84 12.38
CA ASN A 97 16.45 -23.29 12.54
C ASN A 97 15.54 -23.92 11.45
N SER A 98 14.79 -23.11 10.70
CA SER A 98 13.95 -23.58 9.60
C SER A 98 14.62 -23.42 8.22
N GLN A 99 15.87 -22.98 8.18
CA GLN A 99 16.67 -22.94 6.95
C GLN A 99 17.21 -24.34 6.63
N LEU A 100 17.05 -24.77 5.39
CA LEU A 100 17.56 -26.05 4.91
C LEU A 100 18.82 -25.75 4.09
N THR A 101 19.98 -25.98 4.72
CA THR A 101 21.30 -25.56 4.22
C THR A 101 22.22 -26.71 3.81
N ASN A 102 21.82 -27.98 4.03
CA ASN A 102 22.62 -29.15 3.65
C ASN A 102 21.76 -30.37 3.28
N LEU A 103 22.41 -31.37 2.65
CA LEU A 103 21.82 -32.65 2.22
C LEU A 103 21.17 -33.46 3.37
N ALA A 104 21.62 -33.27 4.61
CA ALA A 104 21.07 -34.01 5.77
C ALA A 104 19.67 -33.52 6.17
N ASN A 105 19.32 -32.28 5.81
CA ASN A 105 17.99 -31.68 6.00
C ASN A 105 17.30 -31.40 4.65
N ASP A 106 17.82 -31.98 3.57
CA ASP A 106 17.32 -31.75 2.22
C ASP A 106 16.07 -32.62 1.96
N PRO A 107 14.91 -32.02 1.62
CA PRO A 107 13.70 -32.77 1.30
C PRO A 107 13.71 -33.43 -0.08
N GLY A 108 14.84 -33.42 -0.79
CA GLY A 108 15.09 -34.19 -2.01
C GLY A 108 15.52 -33.35 -3.22
N LEU A 109 16.37 -32.34 -3.03
CA LEU A 109 17.13 -31.71 -4.10
C LEU A 109 18.28 -32.63 -4.53
N VAL A 110 18.65 -32.55 -5.81
CA VAL A 110 19.74 -33.30 -6.43
C VAL A 110 20.57 -32.31 -7.22
N ASP A 111 21.88 -32.35 -7.03
CA ASP A 111 22.83 -31.59 -7.87
C ASP A 111 23.11 -32.40 -9.13
N PHE A 112 22.53 -31.98 -10.25
CA PHE A 112 22.69 -32.66 -11.53
C PHE A 112 24.02 -32.33 -12.22
N ALA A 113 24.68 -31.23 -11.87
CA ALA A 113 25.93 -30.78 -12.47
C ALA A 113 26.62 -29.67 -11.65
N HIS A 114 27.34 -30.03 -10.57
CA HIS A 114 28.20 -29.14 -9.77
C HIS A 114 27.66 -27.70 -9.61
N GLY A 115 26.43 -27.56 -9.10
CA GLY A 115 25.74 -26.28 -8.94
C GLY A 115 24.38 -26.18 -9.63
N ASP A 116 23.87 -27.30 -10.16
CA ASP A 116 22.55 -27.40 -10.80
C ASP A 116 21.60 -28.19 -9.90
N LEU A 117 21.30 -27.59 -8.74
CA LEU A 117 20.42 -28.16 -7.72
C LEU A 117 18.96 -28.04 -8.14
N ARG A 118 18.27 -29.17 -8.29
CA ARG A 118 16.84 -29.25 -8.64
C ARG A 118 16.14 -30.28 -7.77
N PRO A 119 14.82 -30.16 -7.53
CA PRO A 119 14.05 -31.27 -7.00
C PRO A 119 14.29 -32.55 -7.82
N ALA A 120 14.54 -33.68 -7.16
CA ALA A 120 14.45 -34.97 -7.84
C ALA A 120 13.03 -35.14 -8.42
N ALA A 121 12.89 -35.88 -9.52
CA ALA A 121 11.58 -36.16 -10.14
C ALA A 121 10.55 -36.83 -9.19
N ILE A 122 11.01 -37.39 -8.06
CA ILE A 122 10.17 -37.99 -7.02
C ILE A 122 10.12 -37.17 -5.72
N SER A 123 10.68 -35.97 -5.71
CA SER A 123 10.85 -35.15 -4.51
C SER A 123 9.52 -34.60 -4.01
N ALA A 124 9.32 -34.71 -2.70
CA ALA A 124 8.15 -34.17 -2.02
C ALA A 124 8.26 -32.65 -1.77
N ILE A 125 9.42 -32.03 -2.06
CA ILE A 125 9.70 -30.62 -1.79
C ILE A 125 8.66 -29.68 -2.42
N SER A 126 8.19 -29.98 -3.64
CA SER A 126 7.18 -29.18 -4.35
C SER A 126 5.83 -29.13 -3.63
N ASP A 127 5.60 -29.95 -2.60
CA ASP A 127 4.37 -29.98 -1.79
C ASP A 127 4.63 -29.53 -0.33
N GLN A 128 5.68 -28.74 -0.06
CA GLN A 128 6.08 -28.33 1.29
C GLN A 128 6.05 -26.83 1.60
N ALA A 129 5.52 -25.98 0.71
CA ALA A 129 5.44 -24.55 0.99
C ALA A 129 4.57 -24.27 2.24
N VAL A 130 5.01 -23.34 3.10
CA VAL A 130 4.17 -22.84 4.19
C VAL A 130 3.18 -21.80 3.68
N SER A 131 2.07 -21.61 4.37
CA SER A 131 1.11 -20.57 4.00
C SER A 131 1.77 -19.19 3.94
N LEU A 132 1.39 -18.40 2.94
CA LEU A 132 1.73 -16.98 2.89
C LEU A 132 1.36 -16.29 4.20
N HIS A 133 2.11 -15.25 4.56
CA HIS A 133 1.71 -14.40 5.68
C HIS A 133 0.29 -13.87 5.44
N LYS A 134 -0.51 -13.77 6.52
CA LYS A 134 -1.94 -13.42 6.47
C LYS A 134 -2.23 -12.11 5.70
N ASP A 135 -1.30 -11.16 5.77
CA ASP A 135 -1.45 -9.86 5.11
C ASP A 135 -1.18 -9.95 3.60
N VAL A 136 -0.39 -10.95 3.16
CA VAL A 136 -0.14 -11.24 1.74
C VAL A 136 -1.21 -12.18 1.18
N SER A 137 -1.62 -13.21 1.93
CA SER A 137 -2.63 -14.17 1.49
C SER A 137 -4.00 -13.53 1.23
N ARG A 138 -4.31 -12.41 1.93
CA ARG A 138 -5.52 -11.62 1.71
C ARG A 138 -5.49 -10.81 0.40
N LEU A 139 -4.31 -10.33 0.00
CA LEU A 139 -4.12 -9.49 -1.18
C LEU A 139 -3.84 -10.32 -2.45
N PHE A 140 -3.22 -11.49 -2.29
CA PHE A 140 -2.85 -12.41 -3.36
C PHE A 140 -3.20 -13.84 -2.95
N PRO A 141 -4.50 -14.21 -2.96
CA PRO A 141 -4.89 -15.58 -2.68
C PRO A 141 -4.22 -16.50 -3.71
N VAL A 142 -3.57 -17.57 -3.26
CA VAL A 142 -3.03 -18.60 -4.14
C VAL A 142 -4.21 -19.38 -4.72
N THR A 143 -4.76 -18.89 -5.83
CA THR A 143 -5.95 -19.47 -6.50
C THR A 143 -5.60 -20.60 -7.45
N ARG A 144 -4.33 -20.71 -7.88
CA ARG A 144 -3.83 -21.81 -8.73
C ARG A 144 -2.32 -22.02 -8.54
N GLN A 145 -1.89 -23.27 -8.61
CA GLN A 145 -0.48 -23.69 -8.60
C GLN A 145 -0.10 -24.09 -10.03
N ILE A 146 0.98 -23.53 -10.56
CA ILE A 146 1.42 -23.78 -11.94
C ILE A 146 2.88 -24.24 -11.88
N ALA A 147 3.14 -25.46 -12.33
CA ALA A 147 4.49 -25.96 -12.54
C ALA A 147 5.09 -25.36 -13.83
N ALA A 148 6.40 -25.15 -13.86
CA ALA A 148 7.12 -25.04 -15.11
C ALA A 148 7.96 -26.31 -15.33
N GLY A 149 7.73 -26.98 -16.46
CA GLY A 149 8.62 -28.01 -17.01
C GLY A 149 7.90 -29.23 -17.57
N THR A 150 7.60 -29.21 -18.87
CA THR A 150 7.12 -30.32 -19.72
C THR A 150 5.65 -30.75 -19.54
N THR A 151 4.81 -30.29 -20.48
CA THR A 151 3.36 -30.56 -20.63
C THR A 151 2.50 -30.01 -19.49
N ASP A 152 1.47 -29.23 -19.83
CA ASP A 152 0.51 -28.59 -18.91
C ASP A 152 -0.36 -29.59 -18.08
N GLU A 153 0.15 -30.76 -17.73
CA GLU A 153 -0.52 -31.72 -16.86
C GLU A 153 -0.37 -31.33 -15.39
N ALA A 154 -1.49 -31.33 -14.67
CA ALA A 154 -1.48 -31.09 -13.22
C ALA A 154 -0.75 -32.25 -12.51
N ARG A 155 0.29 -31.94 -11.73
CA ARG A 155 0.89 -32.90 -10.79
C ARG A 155 -0.17 -33.37 -9.79
N VAL A 156 -0.19 -34.68 -9.48
CA VAL A 156 -1.01 -35.20 -8.38
C VAL A 156 -0.52 -34.59 -7.08
N ARG A 157 -1.32 -33.69 -6.50
CA ARG A 157 -1.08 -33.12 -5.17
C ARG A 157 -0.96 -34.25 -4.16
N ARG A 158 0.20 -34.39 -3.53
CA ARG A 158 0.44 -35.42 -2.51
C ARG A 158 0.21 -34.89 -1.09
N SER A 159 -0.02 -33.57 -0.95
CA SER A 159 -0.31 -32.91 0.32
C SER A 159 -1.32 -31.76 0.18
N SER A 160 -1.84 -31.29 1.32
CA SER A 160 -2.72 -30.11 1.40
C SER A 160 -1.97 -28.77 1.32
N LYS A 161 -0.63 -28.77 1.33
CA LYS A 161 0.21 -27.55 1.38
C LYS A 161 0.37 -26.88 0.00
N ALA A 162 0.96 -25.68 0.00
CA ALA A 162 1.16 -24.90 -1.22
C ALA A 162 2.38 -25.38 -2.05
N ASP A 163 2.41 -25.06 -3.35
CA ASP A 163 3.49 -25.41 -4.29
C ASP A 163 4.58 -24.32 -4.30
N LEU A 164 5.84 -24.72 -4.51
CA LEU A 164 7.01 -23.85 -4.51
C LEU A 164 7.34 -23.23 -5.87
N GLY A 165 6.71 -23.68 -6.95
CA GLY A 165 6.89 -23.09 -8.27
C GLY A 165 8.22 -23.49 -8.94
N ALA A 166 8.06 -24.03 -10.15
CA ALA A 166 9.04 -24.09 -11.24
C ALA A 166 10.44 -24.70 -10.98
N PHE A 167 10.54 -26.03 -10.80
CA PHE A 167 11.65 -26.85 -11.37
C PHE A 167 11.24 -28.32 -11.50
N GLU A 168 10.95 -28.78 -12.72
CA GLU A 168 10.97 -30.22 -13.06
C GLU A 168 11.77 -30.38 -14.37
N SER A 169 12.79 -31.24 -14.36
CA SER A 169 13.44 -31.78 -15.58
C SER A 169 13.58 -33.29 -15.42
N ASN A 170 13.10 -34.11 -16.36
CA ASN A 170 12.92 -35.56 -16.15
C ASN A 170 14.20 -36.42 -16.20
N GLY A 171 15.39 -35.83 -16.24
CA GLY A 171 16.67 -36.55 -16.13
C GLY A 171 16.96 -37.64 -17.18
N THR A 172 16.19 -37.79 -18.26
CA THR A 172 16.35 -38.92 -19.20
C THR A 172 16.29 -38.60 -20.70
N SER A 173 16.11 -37.35 -21.13
CA SER A 173 16.10 -37.02 -22.57
C SER A 173 17.38 -36.32 -23.01
N SER A 174 18.13 -36.95 -23.92
CA SER A 174 18.94 -36.22 -24.89
C SER A 174 18.05 -35.13 -25.51
N LEU A 175 18.59 -33.92 -25.66
CA LEU A 175 17.85 -32.76 -26.16
C LEU A 175 17.20 -33.07 -27.52
N GLY A 176 15.95 -33.54 -27.49
CA GLY A 176 15.01 -33.37 -28.59
C GLY A 176 14.81 -31.87 -28.83
N PRO A 177 14.41 -31.46 -30.04
CA PRO A 177 14.34 -30.04 -30.39
C PRO A 177 13.52 -29.32 -29.33
N LEU A 178 14.15 -28.29 -28.72
CA LEU A 178 13.61 -27.45 -27.67
C LEU A 178 12.11 -27.24 -27.91
N VAL A 179 11.25 -27.82 -27.06
CA VAL A 179 9.85 -27.41 -27.02
C VAL A 179 9.91 -25.93 -26.74
N SER A 180 9.44 -25.12 -27.69
CA SER A 180 9.62 -23.68 -27.62
C SER A 180 9.09 -23.17 -26.28
N PRO A 181 9.75 -22.19 -25.63
CA PRO A 181 9.27 -21.61 -24.38
C PRO A 181 7.78 -21.29 -24.49
N PRO A 182 6.98 -21.34 -23.39
CA PRO A 182 5.57 -21.00 -23.44
C PRO A 182 5.46 -19.74 -24.28
N THR A 183 4.76 -19.85 -25.41
CA THR A 183 4.86 -18.84 -26.44
C THR A 183 4.32 -17.56 -25.83
N LEU A 184 5.25 -16.70 -25.41
CA LEU A 184 4.94 -15.37 -24.92
C LEU A 184 4.04 -14.78 -26.00
N ASN A 185 2.78 -14.50 -25.66
CA ASN A 185 1.80 -14.11 -26.65
C ASN A 185 2.43 -12.97 -27.44
N PRO A 186 2.81 -13.16 -28.72
CA PRO A 186 3.57 -12.15 -29.43
C PRO A 186 2.72 -10.89 -29.61
N ASN A 187 1.39 -11.05 -29.55
CA ASN A 187 0.41 -9.99 -29.57
C ASN A 187 0.16 -9.35 -28.18
N GLY A 188 0.72 -9.89 -27.10
CA GLY A 188 0.70 -9.32 -25.74
C GLY A 188 -0.61 -9.48 -24.98
N SER A 189 -0.61 -9.02 -23.74
CA SER A 189 -1.78 -8.99 -22.86
C SER A 189 -2.05 -7.57 -22.36
N PHE A 190 -3.31 -7.19 -22.24
CA PHE A 190 -3.71 -5.89 -21.71
C PHE A 190 -3.90 -5.92 -20.19
N ARG A 191 -3.52 -4.83 -19.54
CA ARG A 191 -3.80 -4.54 -18.13
C ARG A 191 -3.93 -3.04 -17.89
N LEU A 192 -4.59 -2.65 -16.82
CA LEU A 192 -4.55 -1.28 -16.31
C LEU A 192 -3.20 -0.99 -15.64
N ASP A 193 -2.83 0.27 -15.49
CA ASP A 193 -1.62 0.66 -14.76
C ASP A 193 -1.79 0.57 -13.24
N GLN A 194 -3.03 0.62 -12.76
CA GLN A 194 -3.40 0.50 -11.34
C GLN A 194 -4.68 -0.32 -11.21
N HIS A 195 -4.84 -1.03 -10.09
CA HIS A 195 -6.10 -1.70 -9.71
C HIS A 195 -7.02 -0.78 -8.89
N SER A 196 -6.52 0.38 -8.48
CA SER A 196 -7.29 1.39 -7.76
C SER A 196 -6.80 2.80 -8.11
N TYR A 197 -7.74 3.71 -8.35
CA TYR A 197 -7.48 5.14 -8.52
C TYR A 197 -8.15 5.91 -7.39
N SER A 198 -7.61 7.07 -7.05
CA SER A 198 -8.20 8.03 -6.11
C SER A 198 -8.11 9.40 -6.76
N VAL A 199 -9.26 10.06 -6.89
CA VAL A 199 -9.38 11.33 -7.62
C VAL A 199 -10.42 12.21 -6.94
N ARG A 200 -10.25 13.53 -7.05
CA ARG A 200 -11.26 14.51 -6.62
C ARG A 200 -12.23 14.80 -7.75
N GLU A 201 -13.49 15.04 -7.44
CA GLU A 201 -14.49 15.38 -8.48
C GLU A 201 -14.15 16.70 -9.21
N ASP A 202 -13.51 17.67 -8.53
CA ASP A 202 -12.98 18.92 -9.13
C ASP A 202 -11.87 18.71 -10.17
N ALA A 203 -11.33 17.51 -10.32
CA ALA A 203 -10.27 17.23 -11.31
C ALA A 203 -10.77 17.26 -12.76
N ALA A 204 -12.09 17.38 -12.99
CA ALA A 204 -12.81 17.40 -14.26
C ALA A 204 -12.69 16.12 -15.12
N ARG A 205 -11.54 15.44 -15.13
CA ARG A 205 -11.31 14.18 -15.83
C ARG A 205 -10.31 13.29 -15.10
N LEU A 206 -10.62 12.01 -14.99
CA LEU A 206 -9.65 10.97 -14.63
C LEU A 206 -9.04 10.35 -15.90
N THR A 207 -7.72 10.24 -15.97
CA THR A 207 -7.02 9.57 -17.07
C THR A 207 -6.60 8.16 -16.65
N ILE A 208 -7.05 7.15 -17.39
CA ILE A 208 -6.70 5.75 -17.17
C ILE A 208 -5.65 5.34 -18.22
N THR A 209 -4.60 4.64 -17.78
CA THR A 209 -3.59 4.08 -18.67
C THR A 209 -3.81 2.58 -18.86
N VAL A 210 -3.81 2.14 -20.11
CA VAL A 210 -3.82 0.73 -20.48
C VAL A 210 -2.46 0.35 -21.05
N TRP A 211 -1.85 -0.68 -20.47
CA TRP A 211 -0.60 -1.27 -20.92
C TRP A 211 -0.83 -2.56 -21.68
N ARG A 212 -0.07 -2.72 -22.76
CA ARG A 212 0.11 -3.98 -23.47
C ARG A 212 1.46 -4.56 -23.07
N VAL A 213 1.47 -5.70 -22.37
CA VAL A 213 2.65 -6.34 -21.80
C VAL A 213 2.92 -7.71 -22.42
N GLY A 214 4.15 -8.20 -22.33
CA GLY A 214 4.53 -9.51 -22.88
C GLY A 214 4.60 -9.60 -24.40
N GLY A 215 4.01 -8.70 -25.16
CA GLY A 215 4.09 -8.73 -26.63
C GLY A 215 3.61 -7.45 -27.28
N ALA A 216 4.15 -7.14 -28.45
CA ALA A 216 3.85 -5.91 -29.18
C ALA A 216 3.66 -6.13 -30.69
N ASN A 217 3.49 -7.38 -31.15
CA ASN A 217 3.37 -7.73 -32.56
C ASN A 217 1.95 -7.55 -33.07
N GLY A 218 1.81 -7.07 -34.31
CA GLY A 218 0.51 -6.90 -34.95
C GLY A 218 -0.35 -5.82 -34.31
N THR A 219 -1.46 -5.55 -34.99
CA THR A 219 -2.51 -4.64 -34.52
C THR A 219 -3.47 -5.41 -33.64
N VAL A 220 -3.67 -4.92 -32.42
CA VAL A 220 -4.57 -5.53 -31.41
C VAL A 220 -5.50 -4.47 -30.87
N ALA A 221 -6.62 -4.90 -30.26
CA ALA A 221 -7.51 -3.96 -29.62
C ALA A 221 -8.19 -4.54 -28.38
N VAL A 222 -8.60 -3.67 -27.48
CA VAL A 222 -9.37 -4.00 -26.26
C VAL A 222 -10.47 -2.98 -26.08
N ASN A 223 -11.62 -3.42 -25.60
CA ASN A 223 -12.73 -2.55 -25.24
C ASN A 223 -12.62 -2.17 -23.76
N TYR A 224 -13.17 -1.01 -23.41
CA TYR A 224 -13.33 -0.59 -22.02
C TYR A 224 -14.70 0.03 -21.82
N ASP A 225 -15.20 -0.07 -20.60
CA ASP A 225 -16.38 0.64 -20.11
C ASP A 225 -16.22 0.93 -18.60
N VAL A 226 -17.15 1.74 -18.11
CA VAL A 226 -17.26 2.13 -16.71
C VAL A 226 -18.63 1.74 -16.18
N SER A 227 -18.69 1.37 -14.90
CA SER A 227 -19.93 0.98 -14.22
C SER A 227 -20.10 1.76 -12.93
N ALA A 228 -21.34 2.20 -12.65
CA ALA A 228 -21.67 2.79 -11.36
C ALA A 228 -21.47 1.79 -10.22
N ASP A 229 -21.21 2.33 -9.03
CA ASP A 229 -21.27 1.60 -7.77
C ASP A 229 -21.95 2.50 -6.73
N SER A 230 -21.22 3.13 -5.80
CA SER A 230 -21.80 4.19 -4.96
C SER A 230 -21.93 5.51 -5.73
N ALA A 231 -20.90 5.86 -6.52
CA ALA A 231 -20.98 6.94 -7.51
C ALA A 231 -21.86 6.50 -8.69
N GLN A 232 -22.73 7.40 -9.12
CA GLN A 232 -23.72 7.27 -10.18
C GLN A 232 -23.29 7.98 -11.47
N ILE A 233 -23.67 7.34 -12.59
CA ILE A 233 -23.50 7.93 -13.91
C ILE A 233 -24.50 9.09 -14.07
N GLY A 234 -23.98 10.31 -14.22
CA GLY A 234 -24.78 11.50 -14.46
C GLY A 234 -24.62 12.55 -13.37
N SER A 235 -24.63 12.15 -12.10
CA SER A 235 -24.37 13.06 -10.98
C SER A 235 -22.88 13.23 -10.73
N ASP A 236 -22.10 12.14 -10.73
CA ASP A 236 -20.72 12.19 -10.18
C ASP A 236 -19.67 11.91 -11.27
N PHE A 237 -20.04 11.14 -12.29
CA PHE A 237 -19.22 10.96 -13.50
C PHE A 237 -20.07 10.72 -14.75
N ARG A 238 -19.46 10.88 -15.93
CA ARG A 238 -20.12 10.58 -17.22
C ARG A 238 -19.74 9.19 -17.70
N ALA A 239 -20.68 8.52 -18.37
CA ALA A 239 -20.42 7.25 -19.04
C ALA A 239 -19.23 7.40 -20.01
N ALA A 240 -18.29 6.47 -19.91
CA ALA A 240 -17.12 6.38 -20.76
C ALA A 240 -16.96 4.93 -21.24
N SER A 241 -17.02 4.72 -22.54
CA SER A 241 -16.72 3.42 -23.15
C SER A 241 -16.05 3.63 -24.50
N GLY A 242 -15.31 2.63 -24.96
CA GLY A 242 -14.66 2.70 -26.24
C GLY A 242 -13.76 1.52 -26.55
N ARG A 243 -13.08 1.62 -27.69
CA ARG A 243 -12.13 0.62 -28.18
C ARG A 243 -10.75 1.24 -28.35
N LEU A 244 -9.75 0.67 -27.69
CA LEU A 244 -8.35 1.06 -27.82
C LEU A 244 -7.65 0.15 -28.82
N THR A 245 -7.27 0.68 -29.97
CA THR A 245 -6.53 -0.06 -31.01
C THR A 245 -5.05 0.28 -30.96
N PHE A 246 -4.22 -0.69 -30.61
CA PHE A 246 -2.76 -0.59 -30.56
C PHE A 246 -2.15 -1.08 -31.87
N ARG A 247 -1.37 -0.23 -32.52
CA ARG A 247 -0.56 -0.59 -33.69
C ARG A 247 0.64 -1.45 -33.24
N PRO A 248 1.33 -2.12 -34.17
CA PRO A 248 2.58 -2.82 -33.84
C PRO A 248 3.54 -1.90 -33.07
N ARG A 249 4.13 -2.43 -32.01
CA ARG A 249 5.06 -1.75 -31.09
C ARG A 249 4.44 -0.65 -30.21
N GLU A 250 3.16 -0.34 -30.34
CA GLU A 250 2.47 0.49 -29.34
C GLU A 250 2.19 -0.36 -28.10
N ILE A 251 2.69 0.10 -26.95
CA ILE A 251 2.57 -0.61 -25.66
C ILE A 251 1.72 0.12 -24.62
N LYS A 252 1.31 1.37 -24.91
CA LYS A 252 0.56 2.22 -23.99
C LYS A 252 -0.51 3.02 -24.73
N LYS A 253 -1.72 3.07 -24.19
CA LYS A 253 -2.77 4.04 -24.55
C LYS A 253 -3.47 4.54 -23.31
N THR A 254 -4.21 5.63 -23.47
CA THR A 254 -5.01 6.20 -22.41
C THR A 254 -6.43 6.45 -22.90
N PHE A 255 -7.36 6.48 -21.95
CA PHE A 255 -8.69 7.06 -22.13
C PHE A 255 -9.00 7.94 -20.92
N SER A 256 -10.03 8.77 -21.04
CA SER A 256 -10.42 9.67 -19.95
C SER A 256 -11.89 9.53 -19.61
N ILE A 257 -12.17 9.58 -18.31
CA ILE A 257 -13.49 9.50 -17.73
C ILE A 257 -13.83 10.92 -17.24
N PRO A 258 -14.85 11.59 -17.80
CA PRO A 258 -15.26 12.90 -17.32
C PRO A 258 -15.88 12.77 -15.93
N LEU A 259 -15.38 13.57 -14.99
CA LEU A 259 -15.93 13.70 -13.65
C LEU A 259 -16.90 14.88 -13.64
N VAL A 260 -17.92 14.80 -12.80
CA VAL A 260 -18.88 15.88 -12.60
C VAL A 260 -18.60 16.41 -11.21
N ASN A 261 -18.31 17.71 -11.14
CA ASN A 261 -18.17 18.42 -9.89
C ASN A 261 -19.47 19.18 -9.66
N ASP A 262 -20.11 19.00 -8.51
CA ASP A 262 -21.31 19.74 -8.17
C ASP A 262 -21.16 20.62 -6.92
N SER A 263 -22.22 20.84 -6.15
CA SER A 263 -22.21 21.71 -4.96
C SER A 263 -22.86 21.03 -3.74
N VAL A 264 -23.18 19.75 -3.88
CA VAL A 264 -23.74 18.91 -2.85
C VAL A 264 -22.57 18.22 -2.19
N ALA A 265 -22.38 18.45 -0.89
CA ALA A 265 -21.38 17.67 -0.16
C ALA A 265 -21.76 16.20 -0.13
N GLU A 266 -20.84 15.33 -0.48
CA GLU A 266 -20.99 13.88 -0.57
C GLU A 266 -19.94 13.14 0.26
N THR A 267 -20.18 11.86 0.49
CA THR A 267 -19.15 10.99 1.06
C THR A 267 -18.14 10.61 -0.02
N THR A 268 -17.01 10.01 0.36
CA THR A 268 -16.19 9.36 -0.68
C THR A 268 -16.97 8.21 -1.31
N GLU A 269 -17.08 8.24 -2.63
CA GLU A 269 -17.82 7.27 -3.43
C GLU A 269 -16.88 6.46 -4.34
N SER A 270 -17.44 5.49 -5.04
CA SER A 270 -16.71 4.54 -5.89
C SER A 270 -17.45 4.23 -7.19
N PHE A 271 -16.68 3.94 -8.25
CA PHE A 271 -17.19 3.34 -9.48
C PHE A 271 -16.15 2.40 -10.11
N GLY A 272 -16.60 1.53 -11.01
CA GLY A 272 -15.78 0.50 -11.66
C GLY A 272 -15.28 0.91 -13.05
N VAL A 273 -14.09 0.43 -13.41
CA VAL A 273 -13.52 0.49 -14.76
C VAL A 273 -13.13 -0.92 -15.16
N ARG A 274 -13.47 -1.38 -16.36
CA ARG A 274 -13.04 -2.70 -16.84
C ARG A 274 -12.55 -2.72 -18.27
N LEU A 275 -11.71 -3.71 -18.57
CA LEU A 275 -11.25 -4.07 -19.91
C LEU A 275 -11.92 -5.38 -20.32
N PHE A 276 -12.37 -5.46 -21.57
CA PHE A 276 -13.03 -6.67 -22.09
C PHE A 276 -12.81 -6.81 -23.61
N ASP A 277 -13.16 -7.99 -24.15
CA ASP A 277 -13.09 -8.32 -25.58
C ASP A 277 -11.75 -7.96 -26.25
N ALA A 278 -10.64 -8.49 -25.72
CA ALA A 278 -9.35 -8.39 -26.40
C ALA A 278 -9.38 -9.11 -27.76
N THR A 279 -8.85 -8.47 -28.80
CA THR A 279 -8.87 -8.94 -30.19
C THR A 279 -7.50 -8.82 -30.86
N GLY A 280 -7.31 -9.51 -32.00
CA GLY A 280 -6.04 -9.52 -32.74
C GLY A 280 -4.98 -10.45 -32.16
N GLY A 281 -5.40 -11.44 -31.38
CA GLY A 281 -4.52 -12.41 -30.72
C GLY A 281 -4.04 -11.98 -29.34
N ALA A 282 -4.32 -10.75 -28.89
CA ALA A 282 -4.02 -10.31 -27.53
C ALA A 282 -4.96 -10.95 -26.49
N THR A 283 -4.52 -11.03 -25.23
CA THR A 283 -5.33 -11.51 -24.09
C THR A 283 -5.51 -10.42 -23.02
N LEU A 284 -6.30 -10.69 -21.98
CA LEU A 284 -6.41 -9.84 -20.79
C LEU A 284 -5.57 -10.45 -19.67
N ALA A 285 -4.73 -9.64 -19.04
CA ALA A 285 -3.96 -10.02 -17.84
C ALA A 285 -4.58 -9.47 -16.55
N ASP A 286 -5.31 -8.35 -16.66
CA ASP A 286 -6.13 -7.79 -15.60
C ASP A 286 -7.35 -7.13 -16.26
N GLU A 287 -8.50 -7.29 -15.62
CA GLU A 287 -9.81 -6.99 -16.19
C GLU A 287 -10.45 -5.74 -15.59
N GLY A 288 -9.95 -5.17 -14.50
CA GLY A 288 -10.58 -3.95 -13.96
C GLY A 288 -9.92 -3.27 -12.77
N ALA A 289 -10.44 -2.08 -12.46
CA ALA A 289 -10.01 -1.25 -11.34
C ALA A 289 -11.21 -0.57 -10.68
N VAL A 290 -11.04 -0.21 -9.40
CA VAL A 290 -11.99 0.64 -8.67
C VAL A 290 -11.46 2.07 -8.65
N VAL A 291 -12.33 3.04 -8.89
CA VAL A 291 -12.02 4.46 -8.74
C VAL A 291 -12.71 4.95 -7.47
N TRP A 292 -11.95 5.56 -6.56
CA TRP A 292 -12.47 6.30 -5.42
C TRP A 292 -12.58 7.78 -5.79
N LEU A 293 -13.79 8.32 -5.68
CA LEU A 293 -14.12 9.70 -5.97
C LEU A 293 -14.28 10.46 -4.64
N HIS A 294 -13.45 11.47 -4.45
CA HIS A 294 -13.44 12.30 -3.25
C HIS A 294 -14.14 13.62 -3.51
N ASP A 295 -15.14 13.88 -2.68
CA ASP A 295 -15.89 15.12 -2.64
C ASP A 295 -15.01 16.34 -2.32
N ASN A 296 -15.33 17.50 -2.88
CA ASN A 296 -14.67 18.76 -2.55
C ASN A 296 -15.52 19.79 -1.81
N GLU A 297 -16.76 19.45 -1.51
CA GLU A 297 -17.78 20.32 -0.95
C GLU A 297 -17.84 20.19 0.58
N ALA A 298 -17.32 19.10 1.14
CA ALA A 298 -17.29 18.82 2.57
C ALA A 298 -16.63 19.95 3.37
N ALA A 299 -17.39 20.48 4.34
CA ALA A 299 -16.93 21.58 5.17
C ALA A 299 -15.92 21.09 6.22
N THR A 300 -14.76 21.73 6.27
CA THR A 300 -13.74 21.47 7.30
C THR A 300 -13.61 22.66 8.23
N PHE A 301 -13.70 22.44 9.55
CA PHE A 301 -13.62 23.53 10.53
C PHE A 301 -12.30 23.51 11.32
N GLN A 302 -11.80 24.69 11.64
CA GLN A 302 -10.62 24.88 12.47
C GLN A 302 -10.64 26.21 13.23
N PHE A 303 -10.14 26.23 14.46
CA PHE A 303 -9.87 27.50 15.15
C PHE A 303 -8.72 28.26 14.50
N ALA A 304 -8.73 29.59 14.61
CA ALA A 304 -7.63 30.44 14.16
C ALA A 304 -6.36 30.31 15.03
N ARG A 305 -6.51 29.86 16.28
CA ARG A 305 -5.45 29.71 17.29
C ARG A 305 -5.70 28.51 18.19
N SER A 306 -4.64 27.96 18.77
CA SER A 306 -4.71 26.81 19.71
C SER A 306 -4.81 27.23 21.17
N ALA A 307 -4.49 28.48 21.49
CA ALA A 307 -4.60 29.04 22.83
C ALA A 307 -5.03 30.51 22.79
N ALA A 308 -5.68 30.97 23.84
CA ALA A 308 -6.05 32.36 24.08
C ALA A 308 -5.95 32.67 25.58
N THR A 309 -5.70 33.93 25.89
CA THR A 309 -5.68 34.44 27.26
C THR A 309 -6.59 35.66 27.31
N VAL A 310 -7.36 35.78 28.38
CA VAL A 310 -8.29 36.89 28.60
C VAL A 310 -8.21 37.31 30.07
N ASN A 311 -8.37 38.60 30.32
CA ASN A 311 -8.41 39.14 31.68
C ASN A 311 -9.87 39.23 32.13
N GLU A 312 -10.18 38.97 33.39
CA GLU A 312 -11.57 38.83 33.87
C GLU A 312 -12.40 40.12 33.67
N SER A 313 -11.83 41.32 33.87
CA SER A 313 -12.48 42.60 33.52
C SER A 313 -12.78 42.82 32.04
N SER A 314 -12.35 41.94 31.13
CA SER A 314 -12.65 42.08 29.70
C SER A 314 -14.15 41.93 29.40
N GLY A 315 -14.93 41.32 30.31
CA GLY A 315 -16.37 41.05 30.16
C GLY A 315 -16.73 39.99 29.12
N GLY A 316 -15.76 39.57 28.29
CA GLY A 316 -15.94 38.49 27.33
C GLY A 316 -14.75 38.29 26.38
N LEU A 317 -14.77 37.16 25.68
CA LEU A 317 -13.75 36.72 24.74
C LEU A 317 -14.39 36.30 23.42
N GLU A 318 -13.88 36.84 22.31
CA GLU A 318 -14.20 36.37 20.96
C GLU A 318 -13.16 35.35 20.48
N ILE A 319 -13.64 34.21 20.00
CA ILE A 319 -12.83 33.14 19.42
C ILE A 319 -13.29 32.90 17.98
N ASP A 320 -12.38 33.15 17.04
CA ASP A 320 -12.62 32.91 15.63
C ASP A 320 -12.31 31.47 15.21
N PHE A 321 -13.14 30.96 14.30
CA PHE A 321 -12.87 29.74 13.55
C PHE A 321 -13.17 29.93 12.07
N THR A 322 -12.51 29.11 11.24
CA THR A 322 -12.62 29.15 9.79
C THR A 322 -13.26 27.87 9.29
N ARG A 323 -14.14 28.01 8.30
CA ARG A 323 -14.63 26.94 7.44
C ARG A 323 -13.82 26.93 6.15
N LEU A 324 -13.32 25.76 5.79
CA LEU A 324 -12.68 25.44 4.51
C LEU A 324 -13.59 24.49 3.71
N GLY A 325 -13.36 24.39 2.39
CA GLY A 325 -14.20 23.62 1.46
C GLY A 325 -15.16 24.51 0.67
N ASP A 326 -16.22 23.94 0.09
CA ASP A 326 -17.25 24.74 -0.60
C ASP A 326 -18.03 25.58 0.43
N LEU A 327 -18.26 26.85 0.07
CA LEU A 327 -18.99 27.83 0.86
C LEU A 327 -20.42 28.03 0.36
N ARG A 328 -20.87 27.35 -0.69
CA ARG A 328 -22.23 27.55 -1.26
C ARG A 328 -23.37 26.99 -0.41
N ALA A 329 -23.09 26.00 0.44
CA ALA A 329 -24.09 25.38 1.29
C ALA A 329 -24.11 25.99 2.70
N THR A 330 -25.30 26.11 3.30
CA THR A 330 -25.43 26.39 4.75
C THR A 330 -24.89 25.20 5.55
N VAL A 331 -24.07 25.46 6.56
CA VAL A 331 -23.48 24.41 7.42
C VAL A 331 -23.52 24.84 8.87
N SER A 332 -23.60 23.87 9.79
CA SER A 332 -23.45 24.15 11.23
C SER A 332 -22.32 23.34 11.83
N VAL A 333 -21.61 23.92 12.79
CA VAL A 333 -20.61 23.27 13.64
C VAL A 333 -21.05 23.41 15.09
N ASN A 334 -20.79 22.39 15.90
CA ASN A 334 -21.13 22.42 17.32
C ASN A 334 -19.92 22.86 18.13
N VAL A 335 -20.18 23.53 19.24
CA VAL A 335 -19.18 23.98 20.20
C VAL A 335 -19.42 23.26 21.51
N THR A 336 -18.39 22.57 22.00
CA THR A 336 -18.39 21.91 23.30
C THR A 336 -17.40 22.62 24.21
N VAL A 337 -17.83 22.87 25.45
CA VAL A 337 -16.96 23.38 26.51
C VAL A 337 -16.43 22.20 27.32
N LEU A 338 -15.13 22.17 27.56
CA LEU A 338 -14.47 21.28 28.50
C LEU A 338 -13.91 22.13 29.64
N SER A 339 -14.59 22.12 30.78
CA SER A 339 -14.15 22.81 32.00
C SER A 339 -12.89 22.17 32.57
N GLN A 340 -12.01 22.98 33.14
CA GLN A 340 -10.82 22.53 33.85
C GLN A 340 -10.82 23.12 35.25
N THR A 341 -10.06 24.19 35.49
CA THR A 341 -10.14 24.94 36.76
C THR A 341 -11.31 25.92 36.75
N ALA A 342 -11.55 26.59 35.61
CA ALA A 342 -12.72 27.45 35.43
C ALA A 342 -14.01 26.64 35.23
N GLN A 343 -15.07 27.06 35.90
CA GLN A 343 -16.42 26.49 35.96
C GLN A 343 -17.46 27.34 35.18
N PRO A 344 -18.40 26.68 34.47
CA PRO A 344 -19.46 27.39 33.75
C PRO A 344 -20.45 28.07 34.70
N ASN A 345 -20.82 29.29 34.37
CA ASN A 345 -21.70 30.20 35.12
C ASN A 345 -21.15 30.69 36.46
N LEU A 346 -19.91 30.31 36.81
CA LEU A 346 -19.13 30.99 37.84
C LEU A 346 -18.14 31.92 37.15
N ASP A 347 -17.21 31.35 36.36
CA ASP A 347 -16.07 32.09 35.80
C ASP A 347 -16.31 32.49 34.34
N PHE A 348 -17.14 31.74 33.62
CA PHE A 348 -17.52 32.06 32.24
C PHE A 348 -18.91 31.57 31.86
N GLY A 349 -19.56 32.25 30.90
CA GLY A 349 -20.86 31.87 30.36
C GLY A 349 -20.75 30.84 29.22
N LEU A 350 -21.76 30.00 29.07
CA LEU A 350 -21.79 29.01 27.99
C LEU A 350 -22.05 29.67 26.63
N PRO A 351 -21.19 29.44 25.61
CA PRO A 351 -21.42 29.95 24.26
C PRO A 351 -22.59 29.23 23.59
N ALA A 352 -22.99 29.72 22.41
CA ALA A 352 -23.93 29.00 21.55
C ALA A 352 -23.41 27.59 21.22
N ALA A 353 -24.21 26.57 21.56
CA ALA A 353 -23.83 25.16 21.36
C ALA A 353 -23.69 24.76 19.88
N SER A 354 -24.30 25.52 18.97
CA SER A 354 -24.21 25.31 17.53
C SER A 354 -24.18 26.64 16.80
N ILE A 355 -23.27 26.77 15.84
CA ILE A 355 -23.09 27.96 15.01
C ILE A 355 -23.34 27.55 13.57
N THR A 356 -24.24 28.30 12.92
CA THR A 356 -24.59 28.09 11.50
C THR A 356 -23.93 29.17 10.65
N LEU A 357 -23.19 28.73 9.65
CA LEU A 357 -22.62 29.56 8.59
C LEU A 357 -23.49 29.45 7.35
N ASN A 358 -23.96 30.58 6.86
CA ASN A 358 -24.74 30.72 5.64
C ASN A 358 -23.84 30.64 4.38
N PRO A 359 -24.44 30.55 3.18
CA PRO A 359 -23.68 30.55 1.94
C PRO A 359 -22.76 31.78 1.83
N GLY A 360 -21.49 31.53 1.48
CA GLY A 360 -20.44 32.54 1.36
C GLY A 360 -19.68 32.84 2.66
N GLU A 361 -20.15 32.36 3.82
CA GLU A 361 -19.49 32.62 5.11
C GLU A 361 -18.36 31.62 5.38
N ALA A 362 -17.12 32.11 5.30
CA ALA A 362 -15.91 31.33 5.60
C ALA A 362 -15.46 31.44 7.07
N PHE A 363 -15.98 32.41 7.82
CA PHE A 363 -15.55 32.71 9.19
C PHE A 363 -16.73 32.68 10.14
N GLY A 364 -16.55 32.03 11.28
CA GLY A 364 -17.50 32.03 12.37
C GLY A 364 -16.84 32.52 13.66
N ARG A 365 -17.67 33.02 14.57
CA ARG A 365 -17.23 33.62 15.82
C ARG A 365 -17.96 32.99 16.99
N ILE A 366 -17.21 32.68 18.04
CA ILE A 366 -17.73 32.21 19.31
C ILE A 366 -17.53 33.31 20.33
N TRP A 367 -18.61 33.79 20.91
CA TRP A 367 -18.56 34.71 22.05
C TRP A 367 -18.72 33.93 23.35
N VAL A 368 -17.82 34.16 24.30
CA VAL A 368 -17.87 33.63 25.67
C VAL A 368 -17.84 34.82 26.62
N SER A 369 -18.83 34.96 27.50
CA SER A 369 -18.76 35.96 28.57
C SER A 369 -17.79 35.50 29.65
N ILE A 370 -17.01 36.41 30.20
CA ILE A 370 -16.11 36.17 31.33
C ILE A 370 -16.71 36.90 32.54
N ALA A 371 -16.80 36.21 33.67
CA ALA A 371 -17.23 36.82 34.92
C ALA A 371 -16.05 37.57 35.54
N ASP A 372 -16.37 38.68 36.19
CA ASP A 372 -15.42 39.59 36.84
C ASP A 372 -15.94 39.76 38.27
N ASP A 373 -15.06 39.60 39.26
CA ASP A 373 -15.41 39.80 40.66
C ASP A 373 -14.41 40.68 41.43
N SER A 374 -14.06 40.34 42.66
CA SER A 374 -13.16 41.13 43.51
C SER A 374 -12.22 40.27 44.34
N ASP A 375 -12.32 38.95 44.21
CA ASP A 375 -11.55 37.99 44.96
C ASP A 375 -10.29 37.64 44.16
N HIS A 376 -9.11 37.65 44.79
CA HIS A 376 -7.89 37.23 44.11
C HIS A 376 -7.80 35.70 44.00
N GLU A 377 -7.82 35.22 42.78
CA GLU A 377 -7.84 33.84 42.33
C GLU A 377 -6.58 33.46 41.52
N PRO A 378 -6.20 32.17 41.51
CA PRO A 378 -5.16 31.70 40.60
C PRO A 378 -5.66 31.69 39.16
N THR A 379 -4.76 31.78 38.18
CA THR A 379 -5.10 31.63 36.74
C THR A 379 -5.94 30.38 36.49
N GLU A 380 -7.13 30.61 35.94
CA GLU A 380 -8.08 29.56 35.66
C GLU A 380 -8.12 29.17 34.18
N THR A 381 -8.60 27.97 33.87
CA THR A 381 -8.52 27.39 32.54
C THR A 381 -9.79 26.66 32.14
N PHE A 382 -10.13 26.76 30.86
CA PHE A 382 -11.11 25.90 30.19
C PHE A 382 -10.74 25.73 28.71
N GLN A 383 -11.44 24.84 28.01
CA GLN A 383 -11.19 24.60 26.59
C GLN A 383 -12.50 24.63 25.79
N LEU A 384 -12.46 25.27 24.62
CA LEU A 384 -13.49 25.11 23.60
C LEU A 384 -13.05 24.06 22.58
N GLN A 385 -13.97 23.19 22.20
CA GLN A 385 -13.77 22.17 21.18
C GLN A 385 -14.87 22.24 20.13
N LEU A 386 -14.48 22.34 18.86
CA LEU A 386 -15.40 22.16 17.75
C LEU A 386 -15.73 20.68 17.61
N THR A 387 -17.01 20.37 17.46
CA THR A 387 -17.50 19.03 17.15
C THR A 387 -18.43 19.08 15.94
N THR A 388 -18.49 17.98 15.20
CA THR A 388 -19.36 17.85 14.05
C THR A 388 -20.08 16.51 14.06
N ARG A 389 -21.23 16.44 13.40
CA ARG A 389 -22.00 15.21 13.17
C ARG A 389 -22.26 15.07 11.67
N GLY A 390 -22.25 13.83 11.21
CA GLY A 390 -22.33 13.50 9.79
C GLY A 390 -20.95 13.34 9.15
N ASP A 391 -20.96 12.73 7.98
CA ASP A 391 -19.84 12.36 7.13
C ASP A 391 -19.42 13.47 6.15
N LYS A 392 -20.30 14.44 5.90
CA LYS A 392 -20.10 15.61 5.00
C LYS A 392 -19.39 16.81 5.67
N LYS A 393 -18.78 16.59 6.83
CA LYS A 393 -18.11 17.61 7.62
C LYS A 393 -16.90 17.00 8.31
N SER A 394 -15.80 17.74 8.37
CA SER A 394 -14.59 17.30 9.05
C SER A 394 -14.03 18.38 9.98
N LEU A 395 -13.12 17.98 10.84
CA LEU A 395 -12.39 18.86 11.74
C LEU A 395 -10.91 18.74 11.43
N SER A 396 -10.20 19.86 11.38
CA SER A 396 -8.74 19.82 11.27
C SER A 396 -8.09 19.39 12.59
N ALA A 397 -6.75 19.35 12.62
CA ALA A 397 -6.00 19.18 13.84
C ALA A 397 -6.25 20.32 14.86
N LEU A 398 -6.51 21.55 14.41
CA LEU A 398 -6.82 22.72 15.23
C LEU A 398 -8.33 22.77 15.56
N ARG A 399 -8.84 21.72 16.18
CA ARG A 399 -10.27 21.61 16.57
C ARG A 399 -10.57 22.05 18.00
N SER A 400 -9.55 22.45 18.75
CA SER A 400 -9.69 22.89 20.14
C SER A 400 -8.81 24.10 20.42
N VAL A 401 -9.27 24.98 21.30
CA VAL A 401 -8.54 26.15 21.80
C VAL A 401 -8.59 26.17 23.33
N ALA A 402 -7.41 26.19 23.96
CA ALA A 402 -7.29 26.36 25.41
C ALA A 402 -7.41 27.84 25.76
N ILE A 403 -8.11 28.15 26.85
CA ILE A 403 -8.35 29.52 27.29
C ILE A 403 -7.91 29.64 28.75
N GLU A 404 -7.12 30.67 29.01
CA GLU A 404 -6.67 31.07 30.33
C GLU A 404 -7.37 32.37 30.73
N ILE A 405 -7.97 32.40 31.92
CA ILE A 405 -8.54 33.59 32.54
C ILE A 405 -7.51 34.11 33.54
N LEU A 406 -7.08 35.36 33.33
CA LEU A 406 -6.15 36.07 34.22
C LEU A 406 -6.93 36.98 35.14
N ASP A 407 -6.71 36.78 36.43
CA ASP A 407 -7.16 37.65 37.49
C ASP A 407 -6.33 38.96 37.54
N GLU A 408 -6.97 40.10 37.79
CA GLU A 408 -6.31 41.39 37.99
C GLU A 408 -6.38 41.95 39.41
N ASP A 409 -7.07 41.27 40.31
CA ASP A 409 -7.26 41.66 41.69
C ASP A 409 -6.02 41.36 42.56
N LEU A 410 -5.98 41.95 43.76
CA LEU A 410 -4.78 42.05 44.61
C LEU A 410 -4.88 41.37 45.97
#